data_AF-A0AAU0QER4-F1
#
_entry.id   AF-A0AAU0QER4-F1
#
_cell.length_a   1.000
_cell.length_b   1.000
_cell.length_c   1.000
_cell.angle_alpha   90.00
_cell.angle_beta   90.00
_cell.angle_gamma   90.00
#
_symmetry.space_group_name_H-M   'P 1'
#
loop_
_entity.id
_entity.type
_entity.pdbx_description
1 polymer ?
#
loop_
_entity_poly.entity_id
_entity_poly.type
_entity_poly.pdbx_seq_one_letter_code
_entity_poly.pdbx_strand_id
1 'polypeptide(L)'
;MDISDFEGAIQALDRGDVDSVIDSFRRHSGEEWVGDLYEWKEDNAERVSRFIQEVVSVLPDDVTFEKVQSLVENYILALVHLPHSIDLAAESLVVYWNRCQNANPQELCRYLGLLVEHPDGHRVAEIASKAINLNCWPMNGSEPS
;
A
#
# COMPACT_ATOMS: atom_id res chain seq x y z
N MET A 1 -12.43 25.42 1.53
CA MET A 1 -11.24 24.55 1.57
C MET A 1 -11.52 23.50 0.53
N ASP A 2 -10.75 23.49 -0.55
CA ASP A 2 -10.91 22.45 -1.57
C ASP A 2 -10.44 21.13 -0.98
N ILE A 3 -11.24 20.08 -1.19
CA ILE A 3 -10.92 18.72 -0.78
C ILE A 3 -9.72 18.26 -1.60
N SER A 4 -8.68 17.71 -0.98
CA SER A 4 -7.52 17.20 -1.74
C SER A 4 -7.93 16.02 -2.62
N ASP A 5 -7.19 15.76 -3.69
CA ASP A 5 -7.49 14.62 -4.59
C ASP A 5 -7.48 13.27 -3.86
N PHE A 6 -6.66 13.14 -2.81
CA PHE A 6 -6.62 11.96 -1.94
C PHE A 6 -7.91 11.82 -1.12
N GLU A 7 -8.34 12.86 -0.42
CA GLU A 7 -9.60 12.81 0.32
C GLU A 7 -10.79 12.62 -0.65
N GLY A 8 -10.74 13.23 -1.83
CA GLY A 8 -11.71 13.05 -2.90
C GLY A 8 -11.82 11.60 -3.35
N ALA A 9 -10.69 10.91 -3.52
CA ALA A 9 -10.66 9.48 -3.83
C ALA A 9 -11.27 8.62 -2.72
N ILE A 10 -10.99 8.94 -1.44
CA ILE A 10 -11.63 8.25 -0.31
C ILE A 10 -13.15 8.47 -0.34
N GLN A 11 -13.62 9.71 -0.54
CA GLN A 11 -15.05 10.02 -0.61
C GLN A 11 -15.75 9.34 -1.79
N ALA A 12 -15.06 9.19 -2.93
CA ALA A 12 -15.59 8.45 -4.07
C ALA A 12 -15.76 6.96 -3.73
N LEU A 13 -14.74 6.35 -3.10
CA LEU A 13 -14.80 4.95 -2.68
C LEU A 13 -15.90 4.71 -1.63
N ASP A 14 -16.04 5.61 -0.64
CA ASP A 14 -17.11 5.56 0.37
C ASP A 14 -18.52 5.58 -0.26
N ARG A 15 -18.67 6.18 -1.44
CA ARG A 15 -19.92 6.23 -2.22
C ARG A 15 -20.07 5.06 -3.19
N GLY A 16 -19.08 4.18 -3.30
CA GLY A 16 -19.02 3.10 -4.27
C GLY A 16 -18.69 3.54 -5.70
N ASP A 17 -18.21 4.77 -5.88
CA ASP A 17 -17.83 5.33 -7.19
C ASP A 17 -16.38 4.96 -7.53
N VAL A 18 -16.20 3.69 -7.90
CA VAL A 18 -14.88 3.11 -8.24
C VAL A 18 -14.28 3.79 -9.48
N ASP A 19 -15.10 4.19 -10.45
CA ASP A 19 -14.62 4.85 -11.67
C ASP A 19 -13.92 6.18 -11.35
N SER A 20 -14.52 6.99 -10.47
CA SER A 20 -13.90 8.24 -10.00
C SER A 20 -12.59 8.01 -9.25
N VAL A 21 -12.46 6.90 -8.49
CA VAL A 21 -11.22 6.52 -7.81
C VAL A 21 -10.15 6.18 -8.83
N ILE A 22 -10.46 5.31 -9.80
CA ILE A 22 -9.53 4.90 -10.86
C ILE A 22 -9.08 6.10 -11.68
N ASP A 23 -10.00 6.99 -12.05
CA ASP A 23 -9.68 8.21 -12.78
C ASP A 23 -8.76 9.13 -11.98
N SER A 24 -8.90 9.18 -10.66
CA SER A 24 -7.96 9.88 -9.77
C SER A 24 -6.55 9.25 -9.86
N PHE A 25 -6.43 7.93 -9.68
CA PHE A 25 -5.14 7.24 -9.81
C PHE A 25 -4.47 7.40 -11.18
N ARG A 26 -5.25 7.55 -12.26
CA ARG A 26 -4.73 7.78 -13.60
C ARG A 26 -4.19 9.20 -13.78
N ARG A 27 -4.91 10.19 -13.25
CA ARG A 27 -4.55 11.61 -13.35
C ARG A 27 -3.34 11.98 -12.50
N HIS A 28 -3.18 11.30 -11.36
CA HIS A 28 -2.14 11.64 -10.40
C HIS A 28 -0.89 10.76 -10.49
N SER A 29 0.26 11.35 -10.20
CA SER A 29 1.47 10.58 -9.89
C SER A 29 1.36 10.03 -8.47
N GLY A 30 2.01 8.90 -8.19
CA GLY A 30 2.02 8.34 -6.83
C GLY A 30 2.59 9.32 -5.79
N GLU A 31 3.56 10.14 -6.20
CA GLU A 31 4.21 11.17 -5.36
C GLU A 31 3.26 12.32 -4.99
N GLU A 32 2.30 12.66 -5.85
CA GLU A 32 1.31 13.72 -5.58
C GLU A 32 0.41 13.39 -4.39
N TRP A 33 0.27 12.10 -4.05
CA TRP A 33 -0.56 11.67 -2.93
C TRP A 33 0.18 11.69 -1.59
N VAL A 34 1.52 11.71 -1.65
CA VAL A 34 2.45 11.80 -0.50
C VAL A 34 2.35 13.18 0.18
N GLY A 35 1.96 14.22 -0.56
CA GLY A 35 1.90 15.61 -0.11
C GLY A 35 0.68 15.98 0.76
N ASP A 36 0.93 16.89 1.71
CA ASP A 36 0.01 17.74 2.48
C ASP A 36 -1.33 17.12 2.92
N LEU A 37 -1.30 16.14 3.83
CA LEU A 37 -2.45 15.75 4.67
C LEU A 37 -2.01 14.97 5.93
N TYR A 38 -0.82 15.23 6.50
CA TYR A 38 -0.30 14.40 7.60
C TYR A 38 -1.25 14.36 8.81
N GLU A 39 -1.55 15.54 9.38
CA GLU A 39 -2.47 15.69 10.52
C GLU A 39 -3.88 15.18 10.19
N TRP A 40 -4.37 15.47 8.98
CA TRP A 40 -5.70 14.99 8.57
C TRP A 40 -5.75 13.46 8.47
N LYS A 41 -4.69 12.81 7.95
CA LYS A 41 -4.61 11.34 7.86
C LYS A 41 -4.56 10.72 9.26
N GLU A 42 -3.83 11.33 10.20
CA GLU A 42 -3.82 10.91 11.61
C GLU A 42 -5.22 11.01 12.22
N ASP A 43 -5.91 12.15 12.07
CA ASP A 43 -7.28 12.35 12.56
C ASP A 43 -8.30 11.41 11.90
N ASN A 44 -7.98 10.85 10.72
CA ASN A 44 -8.84 9.96 9.95
C ASN A 44 -8.25 8.55 9.79
N ALA A 45 -7.36 8.13 10.70
CA ALA A 45 -6.56 6.91 10.54
C ALA A 45 -7.35 5.67 10.13
N GLU A 46 -8.47 5.37 10.81
CA GLU A 46 -9.32 4.21 10.47
C GLU A 46 -9.87 4.26 9.04
N ARG A 47 -10.25 5.46 8.58
CA ARG A 47 -10.80 5.69 7.25
C ARG A 47 -9.71 5.52 6.18
N VAL A 48 -8.50 6.02 6.45
CA VAL A 48 -7.35 5.85 5.56
C VAL A 48 -6.91 4.39 5.51
N SER A 49 -6.82 3.71 6.65
CA SER A 49 -6.51 2.28 6.74
C SER A 49 -7.51 1.43 5.95
N ARG A 50 -8.82 1.72 6.06
CA ARG A 50 -9.84 1.03 5.25
C ARG A 50 -9.65 1.28 3.76
N PHE A 51 -9.45 2.55 3.39
CA PHE A 51 -9.28 2.94 2.00
C PHE A 51 -8.14 2.19 1.31
N ILE A 52 -6.95 2.09 1.94
CA ILE A 52 -5.81 1.39 1.30
C ILE A 52 -6.04 -0.11 1.12
N GLN A 53 -6.88 -0.75 1.94
CA GLN A 53 -7.21 -2.16 1.80
C GLN A 53 -8.25 -2.38 0.67
N GLU A 54 -9.23 -1.49 0.59
CA GLU A 54 -10.30 -1.59 -0.41
C GLU A 54 -9.83 -1.20 -1.79
N VAL A 55 -9.06 -0.10 -1.91
CA VAL A 55 -8.69 0.45 -3.20
C VAL A 55 -7.79 -0.50 -4.00
N VAL A 56 -6.79 -1.11 -3.36
CA VAL A 56 -5.89 -2.09 -4.02
C VAL A 56 -6.63 -3.34 -4.52
N SER A 57 -7.81 -3.62 -3.97
CA SER A 57 -8.66 -4.73 -4.39
C SER A 57 -9.51 -4.40 -5.63
N VAL A 58 -9.68 -3.12 -5.96
CA VAL A 58 -10.48 -2.66 -7.12
C VAL A 58 -9.65 -2.01 -8.23
N LEU A 59 -8.40 -1.63 -7.96
CA LEU A 59 -7.52 -1.05 -8.99
C LEU A 59 -7.40 -1.98 -10.21
N PRO A 60 -7.42 -1.42 -11.43
CA PRO A 60 -7.21 -2.17 -12.67
C PRO A 60 -5.75 -2.60 -12.84
N ASP A 61 -5.51 -3.55 -13.72
CA ASP A 61 -4.20 -4.17 -13.99
C ASP A 61 -3.23 -3.28 -14.79
N ASP A 62 -3.75 -2.21 -15.42
CA ASP A 62 -2.97 -1.17 -16.08
C ASP A 62 -2.30 -0.17 -15.11
N VAL A 63 -2.64 -0.20 -13.82
CA VAL A 63 -1.98 0.61 -12.78
C VAL A 63 -0.62 0.01 -12.46
N THR A 64 0.45 0.79 -12.48
CA THR A 64 1.78 0.25 -12.16
C THR A 64 1.91 -0.07 -10.68
N PHE A 65 2.68 -1.12 -10.35
CA PHE A 65 3.03 -1.42 -8.95
C PHE A 65 3.64 -0.21 -8.23
N GLU A 66 4.46 0.60 -8.91
CA GLU A 66 5.04 1.84 -8.37
C GLU A 66 4.00 2.82 -7.84
N LYS A 67 2.87 3.00 -8.55
CA LYS A 67 1.75 3.84 -8.07
C LYS A 67 1.10 3.28 -6.81
N VAL A 68 0.96 1.96 -6.73
CA VAL A 68 0.44 1.27 -5.54
C VAL A 68 1.43 1.37 -4.37
N GLN A 69 2.74 1.22 -4.64
CA GLN A 69 3.78 1.41 -3.64
C GLN A 69 3.75 2.83 -3.08
N SER A 70 3.62 3.85 -3.94
CA SER A 70 3.54 5.26 -3.52
C SER A 70 2.31 5.53 -2.63
N LEU A 71 1.16 4.93 -2.95
CA LEU A 71 -0.03 4.98 -2.09
C LEU A 71 0.25 4.38 -0.70
N VAL A 72 0.91 3.23 -0.65
CA VAL A 72 1.24 2.55 0.61
C VAL A 72 2.30 3.33 1.40
N GLU A 73 3.30 3.91 0.72
CA GLU A 73 4.28 4.81 1.33
C GLU A 73 3.62 6.04 1.94
N ASN A 74 2.66 6.65 1.24
CA ASN A 74 1.89 7.77 1.74
C ASN A 74 1.11 7.42 3.02
N TYR A 75 0.52 6.22 3.07
CA TYR A 75 -0.15 5.71 4.25
C TYR A 75 0.81 5.49 5.42
N ILE A 76 1.94 4.81 5.16
CA ILE A 76 2.96 4.56 6.18
C ILE A 76 3.52 5.89 6.70
N LEU A 77 3.84 6.85 5.84
CA LEU A 77 4.40 8.13 6.27
C LEU A 77 3.55 8.78 7.37
N ALA A 78 2.24 8.83 7.18
CA ALA A 78 1.31 9.40 8.16
C ALA A 78 1.06 8.50 9.38
N LEU A 79 0.98 7.18 9.19
CA LEU A 79 0.38 6.27 10.17
C LEU A 79 1.31 5.17 10.70
N VAL A 80 2.62 5.23 10.39
CA VAL A 80 3.63 4.23 10.80
C VAL A 80 3.66 3.98 12.30
N HIS A 81 3.36 4.98 13.11
CA HIS A 81 3.39 4.90 14.57
C HIS A 81 2.16 4.18 15.16
N LEU A 82 1.13 3.93 14.34
CA LEU A 82 -0.07 3.20 14.78
C LEU A 82 0.16 1.69 14.75
N PRO A 83 -0.43 0.95 15.70
CA PRO A 83 -0.37 -0.50 15.68
C PRO A 83 -0.99 -1.05 14.40
N HIS A 84 -0.42 -2.13 13.87
CA HIS A 84 -0.86 -2.81 12.64
C HIS A 84 -0.72 -2.00 11.34
N SER A 85 -0.22 -0.77 11.37
CA SER A 85 -0.01 0.01 10.15
C SER A 85 0.93 -0.71 9.16
N ILE A 86 2.02 -1.29 9.67
CA ILE A 86 2.97 -2.08 8.88
C ILE A 86 2.33 -3.33 8.28
N ASP A 87 1.53 -4.05 9.06
CA ASP A 87 0.81 -5.23 8.58
C ASP A 87 -0.13 -4.87 7.43
N LEU A 88 -0.93 -3.80 7.61
CA LEU A 88 -1.87 -3.33 6.59
C LEU A 88 -1.16 -2.88 5.31
N ALA A 89 -0.02 -2.19 5.44
CA ALA A 89 0.80 -1.82 4.28
C ALA A 89 1.30 -3.05 3.52
N ALA A 90 1.81 -4.05 4.23
CA ALA A 90 2.26 -5.31 3.61
C ALA A 90 1.09 -6.06 2.95
N GLU A 91 -0.07 -6.12 3.61
CA GLU A 91 -1.28 -6.76 3.09
C GLU A 91 -1.74 -6.08 1.79
N SER A 92 -1.78 -4.75 1.75
CA SER A 92 -2.16 -3.99 0.55
C SER A 92 -1.28 -4.34 -0.66
N LEU A 93 0.04 -4.42 -0.45
CA LEU A 93 0.99 -4.76 -1.52
C LEU A 93 0.81 -6.20 -2.00
N VAL A 94 0.65 -7.15 -1.08
CA VAL A 94 0.46 -8.57 -1.43
C VAL A 94 -0.88 -8.81 -2.13
N VAL A 95 -1.95 -8.15 -1.68
CA VAL A 95 -3.28 -8.21 -2.33
C VAL A 95 -3.17 -7.70 -3.76
N TYR A 96 -2.52 -6.56 -3.98
CA TYR A 96 -2.34 -6.02 -5.32
C TYR A 96 -1.50 -6.96 -6.19
N TRP A 97 -0.35 -7.43 -5.69
CA TRP A 97 0.54 -8.34 -6.40
C TRP A 97 -0.15 -9.64 -6.84
N ASN A 98 -0.98 -10.21 -5.97
CA ASN A 98 -1.70 -11.43 -6.25
C ASN A 98 -2.76 -11.27 -7.36
N ARG A 99 -3.23 -10.04 -7.58
CA ARG A 99 -4.12 -9.71 -8.70
C ARG A 99 -3.33 -9.33 -9.96
N CYS A 100 -2.23 -8.61 -9.79
CA CYS A 100 -1.48 -8.00 -10.89
C CYS A 100 0.03 -8.10 -10.68
N GLN A 101 0.68 -8.96 -11.46
CA GLN A 101 2.14 -9.19 -11.45
C GLN A 101 2.84 -8.36 -12.53
N ASN A 102 2.55 -7.06 -12.59
CA ASN A 102 3.03 -6.16 -13.65
C ASN A 102 4.34 -5.43 -13.34
N ALA A 103 5.07 -5.88 -12.31
CA ALA A 103 6.34 -5.31 -11.90
C ALA A 103 7.38 -6.40 -11.61
N ASN A 104 8.62 -5.97 -11.39
CA ASN A 104 9.70 -6.87 -11.04
C ASN A 104 9.45 -7.46 -9.62
N PRO A 105 9.41 -8.79 -9.43
CA PRO A 105 9.26 -9.40 -8.10
C PRO A 105 10.25 -8.88 -7.05
N GLN A 106 11.47 -8.49 -7.47
CA GLN A 106 12.46 -7.91 -6.58
C GLN A 106 12.04 -6.56 -5.99
N GLU A 107 11.18 -5.78 -6.65
CA GLU A 107 10.67 -4.52 -6.11
C GLU A 107 9.77 -4.75 -4.90
N LEU A 108 8.82 -5.68 -5.03
CA LEU A 108 7.97 -6.10 -3.91
C LEU A 108 8.82 -6.71 -2.79
N CYS A 109 9.78 -7.58 -3.12
CA CYS A 109 10.68 -8.16 -2.11
C CYS A 109 11.46 -7.10 -1.34
N ARG A 110 12.05 -6.13 -2.05
CA ARG A 110 12.81 -5.05 -1.44
C ARG A 110 11.94 -4.26 -0.48
N TYR A 111 10.73 -3.90 -0.90
CA TYR A 111 9.84 -3.08 -0.08
C TYR A 111 9.31 -3.85 1.14
N LEU A 112 8.88 -5.10 0.96
CA LEU A 112 8.50 -5.97 2.09
C LEU A 112 9.66 -6.18 3.06
N GLY A 113 10.90 -6.28 2.55
CA GLY A 113 12.11 -6.34 3.38
C GLY A 113 12.26 -5.11 4.29
N LEU A 114 12.00 -3.90 3.78
CA LEU A 114 12.00 -2.68 4.59
C LEU A 114 10.93 -2.71 5.69
N LEU A 115 9.74 -3.23 5.38
CA LEU A 115 8.65 -3.36 6.36
C LEU A 115 8.98 -4.39 7.45
N VAL A 116 9.69 -5.48 7.13
CA VAL A 116 10.16 -6.48 8.12
C VAL A 116 11.11 -5.85 9.14
N GLU A 117 11.96 -4.91 8.73
CA GLU A 117 12.93 -4.24 9.61
C GLU A 117 12.27 -3.29 10.62
N HIS A 118 10.99 -2.93 10.42
CA HIS A 118 10.25 -2.11 11.36
C HIS A 118 10.00 -2.87 12.69
N PRO A 119 10.04 -2.22 13.87
CA PRO A 119 9.74 -2.87 15.15
C PRO A 119 8.41 -3.63 15.19
N ASP A 120 7.39 -3.11 14.51
CA ASP A 120 6.07 -3.75 14.39
C ASP A 120 5.95 -4.73 13.22
N GLY A 121 6.99 -4.89 12.40
CA GLY A 121 7.02 -5.69 11.16
C GLY A 121 7.05 -7.20 11.32
N HIS A 122 6.88 -7.71 12.55
CA HIS A 122 6.98 -9.14 12.88
C HIS A 122 6.07 -10.07 12.06
N ARG A 123 4.93 -9.59 11.54
CA ARG A 123 3.99 -10.38 10.71
C ARG A 123 4.22 -10.20 9.21
N VAL A 124 5.09 -9.29 8.79
CA VAL A 124 5.32 -9.02 7.36
C VAL A 124 5.83 -10.24 6.63
N ALA A 125 6.69 -11.06 7.25
CA ALA A 125 7.16 -12.31 6.64
C ALA A 125 6.02 -13.33 6.42
N GLU A 126 5.09 -13.44 7.37
CA GLU A 126 3.89 -14.28 7.22
C GLU A 126 3.00 -13.75 6.10
N ILE A 127 2.77 -12.43 6.04
CA ILE A 127 1.97 -11.78 5.00
C ILE A 127 2.62 -11.98 3.62
N ALA A 128 3.93 -11.76 3.51
CA ALA A 128 4.71 -11.95 2.29
C ALA A 128 4.63 -13.39 1.76
N SER A 129 4.56 -14.39 2.64
CA SER A 129 4.42 -15.80 2.24
C SER A 129 3.12 -16.10 1.48
N LYS A 130 2.13 -15.20 1.56
CA LYS A 130 0.84 -15.30 0.83
C LYS A 130 0.93 -14.75 -0.59
N ALA A 131 2.05 -14.12 -0.97
CA ALA A 131 2.26 -13.61 -2.31
C ALA A 131 2.57 -14.73 -3.30
N ILE A 132 1.81 -14.81 -4.39
CA ILE A 132 2.02 -15.82 -5.43
C ILE A 132 3.23 -15.49 -6.31
N ASN A 133 3.96 -16.53 -6.74
CA ASN A 133 5.16 -16.41 -7.59
C ASN A 133 6.25 -15.47 -7.04
N LEU A 134 6.29 -15.28 -5.72
CA LEU A 134 7.19 -14.35 -5.07
C LEU A 134 8.26 -15.11 -4.27
N ASN A 135 9.51 -15.08 -4.75
CA ASN A 135 10.64 -15.67 -4.06
C ASN A 135 11.49 -14.59 -3.39
N CYS A 136 11.05 -14.11 -2.22
CA CYS A 136 11.75 -13.05 -1.47
C CYS A 136 12.63 -13.54 -0.33
N TRP A 137 12.62 -14.83 0.01
CA TRP A 137 13.22 -15.33 1.25
C TRP A 137 14.26 -16.43 1.00
N PRO A 138 15.40 -16.45 1.73
CA PRO A 138 15.70 -15.64 2.92
C PRO A 138 16.48 -14.35 2.63
N MET A 139 15.95 -13.22 3.12
CA MET A 139 16.75 -12.00 3.27
C MET A 139 17.62 -12.19 4.52
N ASN A 140 18.88 -12.54 4.29
CA ASN A 140 19.98 -12.83 5.23
C ASN A 140 20.12 -14.29 5.74
N GLY A 141 20.89 -15.08 4.98
CA GLY A 141 22.18 -15.57 5.47
C GLY A 141 22.18 -16.61 6.60
N SER A 142 21.44 -17.70 6.47
CA SER A 142 21.80 -18.98 7.12
C SER A 142 21.26 -20.13 6.28
N GLU A 143 22.13 -20.77 5.49
CA GLU A 143 21.88 -22.14 5.06
C GLU A 143 21.84 -23.03 6.33
N PRO A 144 20.85 -23.93 6.47
CA PRO A 144 20.92 -24.94 7.51
C PRO A 144 22.12 -25.86 7.21
N SER A 145 23.00 -25.94 8.20
CA SER A 145 24.18 -26.83 8.21
C SER A 145 23.78 -28.31 8.17
#